data_AF-A0A2M9HT72-F1
#
_entry.id   AF-A0A2M9HT72-F1
#
_cell.length_a   1.000
_cell.length_b   1.000
_cell.length_c   1.000
_cell.angle_alpha   90.00
_cell.angle_beta   90.00
_cell.angle_gamma   90.00
#
_symmetry.space_group_name_H-M   'P 1'
#
loop_
_entity.id
_entity.type
_entity.pdbx_description
1 polymer ?
#
loop_
_entity_poly.entity_id
_entity_poly.type
_entity_poly.pdbx_seq_one_letter_code
_entity_poly.pdbx_strand_id
1 'polypeptide(L)' 'MRELDEYEETLCPLCGLPESYCHSDERWQDLTGTVESCRVTKIREQTMKQFADKGRVDYPDAMLVRIQPKKTEEQ' A
#
# COMPACT_ATOMS: atom_id res chain seq x y z
N MET A 1 12.29 20.62 -3.69
CA MET A 1 10.95 20.10 -4.02
C MET A 1 10.62 20.30 -5.49
N ARG A 2 10.87 21.47 -6.09
CA ARG A 2 10.65 21.73 -7.53
C ARG A 2 11.26 20.70 -8.50
N GLU A 3 12.46 20.18 -8.21
CA GLU A 3 13.11 19.18 -9.08
C GLU A 3 12.46 17.78 -9.04
N LEU A 4 11.73 17.44 -7.97
CA LEU A 4 10.96 16.20 -7.89
C LEU A 4 9.66 16.32 -8.67
N ASP A 5 8.96 17.45 -8.53
CA ASP A 5 7.71 17.72 -9.24
C ASP A 5 7.94 17.71 -10.77
N GLU A 6 9.00 18.37 -11.24
CA GLU A 6 9.38 18.40 -12.67
C GLU A 6 9.76 17.00 -13.19
N TYR A 7 10.30 16.11 -12.35
CA TYR A 7 10.59 14.72 -12.72
C TYR A 7 9.31 13.87 -12.75
N GLU A 8 8.42 14.01 -11.78
CA GLU A 8 7.15 13.28 -11.71
C GLU A 8 6.25 13.60 -12.91
N GLU A 9 6.30 14.84 -13.44
CA GLU A 9 5.61 15.23 -14.67
C GLU A 9 6.08 14.48 -15.92
N THR A 10 7.28 13.88 -15.89
CA THR A 10 7.82 13.08 -17.03
C THR A 10 7.39 11.61 -17.01
N LEU A 11 6.71 11.18 -15.94
CA LEU A 11 6.27 9.80 -15.74
C LEU A 11 4.80 9.63 -16.11
N CYS A 12 4.45 8.44 -16.58
CA CYS A 12 3.06 8.09 -16.82
C CYS A 12 2.26 8.11 -15.50
N PRO A 13 1.14 8.85 -15.42
CA PRO A 13 0.37 8.99 -14.18
C PRO A 13 -0.33 7.69 -13.73
N LEU A 14 -0.39 6.68 -14.60
CA LEU A 14 -1.01 5.38 -14.29
C LEU A 14 -0.03 4.37 -13.71
N CYS A 15 1.19 4.31 -14.25
CA CYS A 15 2.15 3.26 -13.90
C CYS A 15 3.50 3.77 -13.38
N GLY A 16 3.75 5.08 -13.42
CA GLY A 16 4.98 5.70 -12.93
C GLY A 16 6.23 5.42 -13.78
N LEU A 17 6.08 4.82 -14.96
CA LEU A 17 7.17 4.59 -15.91
C LEU A 17 7.25 5.74 -16.94
N PRO A 18 8.42 6.01 -17.53
CA PRO A 18 8.52 6.92 -18.67
C PRO A 18 7.57 6.47 -19.80
N GLU A 19 6.89 7.42 -20.45
CA GLU A 19 5.90 7.10 -21.49
C GLU A 19 6.51 6.31 -22.66
N SER A 20 7.74 6.64 -23.04
CA SER A 20 8.53 5.94 -24.06
C SER A 20 8.83 4.47 -23.72
N TYR A 21 8.69 4.09 -22.45
CA TYR A 21 8.84 2.72 -21.99
C TYR A 21 7.49 2.00 -21.92
N CYS A 22 6.45 2.62 -21.34
CA CYS A 22 5.17 1.94 -21.13
C CYS A 22 4.25 1.87 -22.37
N HIS A 23 4.42 2.74 -23.36
CA HIS A 23 3.65 2.71 -24.62
C HIS A 23 4.38 2.01 -25.77
N SER A 24 5.56 1.45 -25.53
CA SER A 24 6.34 0.75 -26.55
C SER A 24 5.92 -0.72 -26.66
N ASP A 25 5.26 -1.09 -27.77
CA ASP A 25 4.82 -2.47 -28.06
C ASP A 25 5.92 -3.52 -27.88
N GLU A 26 7.16 -3.20 -28.26
CA GLU A 26 8.31 -4.10 -28.14
C GLU A 26 8.76 -4.36 -26.68
N ARG A 27 8.49 -3.41 -25.77
CA ARG A 27 8.97 -3.45 -24.37
C ARG A 27 7.98 -4.09 -23.41
N TRP A 28 6.76 -4.40 -23.86
CA TRP A 28 5.78 -5.11 -23.03
C TRP A 28 6.27 -6.47 -22.56
N GLN A 29 7.12 -7.12 -23.35
CA GLN A 29 7.70 -8.42 -23.01
C GLN A 29 8.68 -8.34 -21.83
N ASP A 30 9.21 -7.14 -21.53
CA ASP A 30 10.16 -6.90 -20.45
C ASP A 30 9.47 -6.49 -19.13
N LEU A 31 8.15 -6.31 -19.14
CA LEU A 31 7.39 -5.88 -17.96
C LEU A 31 7.02 -7.09 -17.09
N THR A 32 7.35 -7.01 -15.80
CA THR A 32 6.86 -7.95 -14.78
C THR A 32 6.17 -7.18 -13.65
N GLY A 33 5.08 -7.74 -13.13
CA GLY A 33 4.37 -7.19 -11.98
C GLY A 33 4.63 -8.03 -10.73
N THR A 34 4.88 -7.38 -9.60
CA THR A 34 4.91 -8.05 -8.29
C THR A 34 3.72 -7.56 -7.46
N VAL A 35 3.02 -8.49 -6.81
CA VAL A 35 1.98 -8.13 -5.83
C VAL A 35 2.67 -7.78 -4.51
N GLU A 36 2.56 -6.52 -4.10
CA GLU A 36 3.06 -6.08 -2.80
C GLU A 36 1.96 -6.10 -1.74
N SER A 37 2.37 -6.29 -0.48
CA SER A 37 1.46 -6.19 0.66
C SER A 37 2.00 -5.22 1.69
N CYS A 38 1.20 -4.23 2.06
CA CYS A 38 1.55 -3.33 3.15
C CYS A 38 1.40 -4.07 4.48
N ARG A 39 2.51 -4.24 5.21
CA ARG A 39 2.50 -4.93 6.50
C ARG A 39 1.56 -4.26 7.51
N VAL A 40 1.49 -2.94 7.48
CA VAL A 40 0.61 -2.13 8.33
C VAL A 40 -0.86 -2.42 8.02
N THR A 41 -1.25 -2.40 6.74
CA THR A 41 -2.61 -2.74 6.31
C THR A 41 -2.99 -4.16 6.73
N LYS A 42 -2.10 -5.13 6.54
CA LYS A 42 -2.31 -6.51 6.99
C LYS A 42 -2.56 -6.61 8.50
N ILE A 43 -1.81 -5.87 9.32
CA ILE A 43 -2.02 -5.83 10.78
C ILE A 43 -3.38 -5.22 11.12
N ARG A 44 -3.82 -4.16 10.41
CA ARG A 44 -5.14 -3.56 10.62
C ARG A 44 -6.25 -4.56 10.33
N GLU A 45 -6.21 -5.21 9.18
CA GLU A 45 -7.19 -6.23 8.78
C GLU A 45 -7.26 -7.37 9.79
N GLN A 46 -6.10 -7.90 10.21
CA GLN A 46 -6.04 -8.97 11.21
C GLN A 46 -6.63 -8.52 12.56
N THR A 47 -6.36 -7.30 12.98
CA THR A 47 -6.87 -6.74 14.25
C THR A 47 -8.39 -6.56 14.19
N MET A 48 -8.91 -6.01 13.10
CA MET A 48 -10.35 -5.83 12.87
C MET A 48 -11.07 -7.17 12.82
N LYS A 49 -10.49 -8.16 12.14
CA LYS A 49 -11.02 -9.52 12.10
C LYS A 49 -11.12 -10.12 13.50
N GLN A 50 -10.03 -10.07 14.27
CA GLN A 50 -10.01 -10.56 15.66
C GLN A 50 -11.00 -9.82 16.57
N PHE A 51 -11.28 -8.54 16.30
CA PHE A 51 -12.28 -7.78 17.04
C PHE A 51 -13.70 -8.21 16.66
N ALA A 52 -14.00 -8.36 15.36
CA ALA A 52 -15.28 -8.84 14.87
C ALA A 52 -15.59 -10.27 15.33
N ASP A 53 -14.58 -11.14 15.38
CA ASP A 53 -14.73 -12.52 15.86
C ASP A 53 -15.11 -12.61 17.35
N LYS A 54 -14.94 -11.53 18.14
CA LYS A 54 -15.30 -11.48 19.57
C LYS A 54 -16.78 -11.18 19.82
N GLY A 55 -17.56 -10.81 18.80
CA GLY A 55 -18.99 -10.61 18.94
C GLY A 55 -19.55 -9.52 18.04
N ARG A 56 -20.79 -9.12 18.32
CA ARG A 56 -21.49 -8.09 17.55
C ARG A 56 -20.76 -6.76 17.69
N VAL A 57 -20.53 -6.13 16.54
CA VAL A 57 -19.98 -4.78 16.46
C VAL A 57 -21.03 -3.84 15.88
N ASP A 58 -21.47 -2.89 16.70
CA ASP A 58 -22.33 -1.82 16.21
C ASP A 58 -21.46 -0.76 15.51
N TYR A 59 -21.83 -0.41 14.27
CA TYR A 59 -21.14 0.57 13.40
C TYR A 59 -19.71 0.17 12.98
N PRO A 60 -19.55 -0.94 12.22
CA PRO A 60 -18.22 -1.43 11.84
C PRO A 60 -17.40 -0.45 11.00
N ASP A 61 -18.06 0.38 10.18
CA ASP A 61 -17.40 1.36 9.31
C ASP A 61 -16.82 2.56 10.07
N ALA A 62 -17.23 2.78 11.32
CA ALA A 62 -16.71 3.85 12.18
C ALA A 62 -15.47 3.43 12.97
N MET A 63 -15.05 2.17 12.86
CA MET A 63 -13.94 1.64 13.64
C MET A 63 -12.58 1.94 13.02
N LEU A 64 -11.60 2.22 13.88
CA LEU A 64 -10.20 2.46 13.48
C LEU A 64 -9.25 1.59 14.30
N VAL A 65 -8.19 1.09 13.64
CA VAL A 65 -7.13 0.34 14.31
C VAL A 65 -5.99 1.28 14.70
N ARG A 66 -5.72 1.37 16.00
CA ARG A 66 -4.49 1.96 16.52
C ARG A 66 -3.42 0.88 16.61
N ILE A 67 -2.37 1.00 15.79
CA ILE A 67 -1.19 0.12 15.86
C ILE A 67 -0.19 0.74 16.85
N GLN A 68 0.31 -0.08 17.77
CA GLN A 68 1.34 0.32 18.72
C GLN A 68 2.57 -0.59 18.57
N PRO A 69 3.79 -0.06 18.72
CA PRO A 69 4.98 -0.88 18.85
C PRO A 69 4.83 -1.83 20.03
N LYS A 70 5.31 -3.07 19.89
CA LYS A 70 5.46 -3.93 21.07
C LYS A 70 6.48 -3.26 21.98
N LYS A 71 6.15 -3.08 23.26
CA LYS A 71 7.15 -2.71 24.26
C LYS A 71 8.16 -3.86 24.28
N THR A 72 9.39 -3.60 23.88
CA THR A 72 10.49 -4.52 24.13
C THR A 72 10.66 -4.53 25.64
N GLU A 73 10.26 -5.62 26.30
CA GLU A 73 10.75 -5.86 27.66
C GLU A 73 12.24 -6.12 27.50
N GLU A 74 13.07 -5.15 27.90
CA GLU A 74 14.50 -5.34 28.09
C GLU A 74 14.64 -6.46 29.13
N GLN A 75 15.07 -7.64 28.66
CA GLN A 75 15.43 -8.78 29.50
C GLN A 75 16.85 -8.60 30.03
#